data_AF-A0A0T6UPI7-F1
#
_entry.id   AF-A0A0T6UPI7-F1
#
_cell.length_a   1.000
_cell.length_b   1.000
_cell.length_c   1.000
_cell.angle_alpha   90.00
_cell.angle_beta   90.00
_cell.angle_gamma   90.00
#
_symmetry.space_group_name_H-M   'P 1'
#
loop_
_entity.id
_entity.type
_entity.pdbx_description
1 polymer ?
#
loop_
_entity_poly.entity_id
_entity_poly.type
_entity_poly.pdbx_seq_one_letter_code
_entity_poly.pdbx_strand_id
1 'polypeptide(L)' 'MMKAATFAVIHFSIAFTITYILTKDALAGGLVALIEPSCNTVAYLIHEKLWRKYRKSPG' A
#
# COMPACT_ATOMS: atom_id res chain seq x y z
N MET A 1 13.22 -1.96 -13.32
CA MET A 1 11.96 -1.22 -13.57
C MET A 1 10.81 -2.11 -14.02
N MET A 2 11.00 -3.03 -14.97
CA MET A 2 9.92 -3.93 -15.43
C MET A 2 9.33 -4.81 -14.31
N LYS A 3 10.17 -5.34 -13.40
CA LYS A 3 9.71 -6.15 -12.24
C LYS A 3 8.80 -5.39 -11.27
N ALA A 4 9.08 -4.11 -11.03
CA ALA A 4 8.27 -3.27 -10.14
C ALA A 4 6.90 -2.94 -10.76
N ALA A 5 6.88 -2.66 -12.07
CA ALA A 5 5.62 -2.47 -12.80
C ALA A 5 4.78 -3.74 -12.82
N THR A 6 5.38 -4.91 -13.09
CA THR A 6 4.67 -6.20 -13.03
C THR A 6 4.10 -6.47 -11.64
N PHE A 7 4.85 -6.15 -10.57
CA PHE A 7 4.36 -6.31 -9.20
C PHE A 7 3.16 -5.41 -8.90
N ALA A 8 3.20 -4.14 -9.33
CA ALA A 8 2.09 -3.21 -9.17
C ALA A 8 0.82 -3.67 -9.92
N VAL A 9 0.98 -4.19 -11.14
CA VAL A 9 -0.15 -4.71 -11.95
C VAL A 9 -0.77 -5.95 -11.32
N ILE A 10 0.04 -6.89 -10.83
CA ILE A 10 -0.45 -8.10 -10.14
C ILE A 10 -1.21 -7.69 -8.87
N HIS A 11 -0.64 -6.79 -8.07
CA HIS A 11 -1.26 -6.28 -6.87
C HIS A 11 -2.63 -5.65 -7.15
N PHE A 12 -2.68 -4.73 -8.11
CA PHE A 12 -3.92 -4.06 -8.51
C PHE A 12 -4.98 -5.06 -8.99
N SER A 13 -4.57 -6.05 -9.78
CA SER A 13 -5.47 -7.08 -10.30
C SER A 13 -6.06 -7.95 -9.18
N ILE A 14 -5.24 -8.37 -8.21
CA ILE A 14 -5.68 -9.20 -7.08
C ILE A 14 -6.58 -8.40 -6.13
N ALA A 15 -6.14 -7.20 -5.73
CA ALA A 15 -6.89 -6.33 -4.81
C ALA A 15 -8.26 -5.95 -5.38
N PHE A 16 -8.31 -5.59 -6.67
CA PHE A 16 -9.55 -5.32 -7.37
C PHE A 16 -10.45 -6.56 -7.44
N THR A 17 -9.92 -7.72 -7.84
CA THR A 17 -10.70 -8.95 -8.03
C THR A 17 -11.31 -9.43 -6.71
N ILE A 18 -10.52 -9.50 -5.63
CA ILE A 18 -11.02 -9.94 -4.32
C ILE A 18 -12.10 -8.97 -3.81
N THR A 19 -11.83 -7.67 -3.83
CA THR A 19 -12.77 -6.66 -3.35
C THR A 19 -14.06 -6.65 -4.17
N TYR A 20 -13.96 -6.83 -5.49
CA TYR A 20 -15.11 -6.93 -6.37
C TYR A 20 -15.92 -8.20 -6.11
N ILE A 21 -15.29 -9.36 -5.88
CA ILE A 21 -16.01 -10.59 -5.53
C ILE A 21 -16.78 -10.43 -4.22
N LEU A 22 -16.15 -9.81 -3.20
CA LEU A 22 -16.76 -9.63 -1.88
C LEU A 22 -17.87 -8.57 -1.89
N THR A 23 -17.67 -7.46 -2.59
CA THR A 23 -18.54 -6.28 -2.50
C THR A 23 -19.53 -6.21 -3.66
N LYS A 24 -19.23 -6.88 -4.78
CA LYS A 24 -19.86 -6.67 -6.10
C LYS A 24 -19.80 -5.23 -6.60
N ASP A 25 -18.90 -4.43 -6.03
CA ASP A 25 -18.71 -3.01 -6.34
C ASP A 25 -17.31 -2.79 -6.93
N ALA A 26 -17.28 -2.36 -8.19
CA ALA A 26 -16.04 -2.09 -8.91
C ALA A 26 -15.32 -0.83 -8.40
N LEU A 27 -16.06 0.13 -7.84
CA LEU A 27 -15.52 1.38 -7.32
C LEU A 27 -14.74 1.12 -6.03
N ALA A 28 -15.30 0.29 -5.15
CA ALA A 28 -14.61 -0.19 -3.96
C ALA A 28 -13.31 -0.94 -4.30
N GLY A 29 -13.33 -1.80 -5.33
CA GLY A 29 -12.14 -2.52 -5.78
C GLY A 29 -11.01 -1.62 -6.28
N GLY A 30 -11.33 -0.55 -7.02
CA GLY A 30 -10.34 0.43 -7.47
C GLY A 30 -9.74 1.24 -6.32
N LEU A 31 -10.57 1.65 -5.36
CA LEU A 31 -10.13 2.37 -4.16
C LEU A 31 -9.17 1.52 -3.32
N VAL A 32 -9.53 0.27 -3.03
CA VAL A 32 -8.69 -0.63 -2.23
C VAL A 32 -7.33 -0.87 -2.90
N ALA A 33 -7.31 -1.08 -4.20
CA ALA A 33 -6.08 -1.32 -4.95
C ALA A 33 -5.09 -0.13 -4.93
N LEU A 34 -5.56 1.09 -4.66
CA LEU A 34 -4.73 2.29 -4.50
C LEU A 34 -4.42 2.59 -3.04
N ILE A 35 -5.34 2.29 -2.13
CA ILE A 35 -5.22 2.67 -0.72
C ILE A 35 -4.13 1.87 -0.02
N GLU A 36 -3.98 0.58 -0.33
CA GLU A 36 -2.98 -0.28 0.30
C GLU A 36 -1.53 0.21 0.10
N PRO A 37 -1.04 0.42 -1.15
CA PRO A 37 0.32 0.92 -1.36
C PRO A 37 0.50 2.37 -0.87
N SER A 38 -0.56 3.18 -0.89
CA SER A 38 -0.55 4.56 -0.37
C SER A 38 -0.39 4.58 1.15
N CYS A 39 -1.20 3.79 1.86
CA CYS A 39 -1.10 3.62 3.31
C CYS A 39 0.24 3.01 3.70
N ASN A 40 0.74 2.02 2.96
CA ASN A 40 2.05 1.42 3.26
C ASN A 40 3.18 2.46 3.13
N THR A 41 3.12 3.33 2.12
CA THR A 41 4.07 4.42 1.94
C THR A 41 3.98 5.45 3.07
N VAL A 42 2.76 5.88 3.42
CA VAL A 42 2.54 6.84 4.52
C VAL A 42 3.00 6.27 5.86
N ALA A 43 2.64 5.01 6.14
CA ALA A 43 3.05 4.29 7.34
C ALA A 43 4.58 4.17 7.40
N TYR A 44 5.24 3.85 6.29
CA TYR A 44 6.70 3.80 6.22
C TYR A 44 7.34 5.17 6.52
N LEU A 45 6.82 6.26 5.95
CA LEU A 45 7.31 7.61 6.22
C LEU A 45 7.10 8.04 7.67
N ILE A 46 5.97 7.68 8.27
CA ILE A 46 5.70 7.91 9.70
C ILE A 46 6.65 7.08 10.55
N HIS A 47 6.80 5.79 10.24
CA HIS A 47 7.69 4.86 10.92
C HIS A 47 9.14 5.35 10.89
N GLU A 48 9.64 5.79 9.74
CA GLU A 48 10.98 6.36 9.60
C GLU A 48 11.15 7.63 10.45
N LYS A 49 10.17 8.54 10.43
CA LYS A 49 10.20 9.77 11.24
C LYS A 49 10.21 9.47 12.74
N LEU A 50 9.38 8.51 13.19
CA LEU A 50 9.34 8.05 14.59
C LEU A 50 10.64 7.38 14.97
N TRP A 51 11.13 6.44 14.16
CA TRP A 51 12.35 5.69 14.42
C TRP A 51 13.59 6.60 14.47
N ARG A 52 13.66 7.59 13.59
CA ARG A 52 14.72 8.62 13.63
C ARG A 52 14.66 9.46 14.91
N LYS A 53 13.47 9.75 15.43
CA LYS A 53 13.29 10.48 16.70
C LYS A 53 13.70 9.62 17.89
N TYR A 54 13.37 8.33 17.88
CA TYR A 54 13.81 7.35 18.90
C TYR A 54 15.33 7.10 18.86
N ARG A 55 15.94 7.04 17.67
CA ARG A 55 17.40 6.86 17.51
C ARG A 55 18.20 8.11 17.89
N LYS A 56 17.55 9.28 18.07
CA LYS A 56 18.20 10.53 18.46
C LYS A 56 18.34 10.71 19.98
N SER A 57 18.18 9.65 20.77
CA SER A 57 18.67 9.63 22.16
C SER A 57 20.07 9.02 22.15
N PRO A 58 21.14 9.84 22.13
CA PRO A 58 22.47 9.35 22.41
C PRO A 58 22.50 8.99 23.90
N GLY A 59 22.85 7.74 24.19
CA GLY A 59 23.54 7.43 25.44
C GLY A 59 24.99 7.82 25.29
#